data_AF-A0A4Q0ZHN4-F1
#
_entry.id   AF-A0A4Q0ZHN4-F1
#
_cell.length_a   1.000
_cell.length_b   1.000
_cell.length_c   1.000
_cell.angle_alpha   90.00
_cell.angle_beta   90.00
_cell.angle_gamma   90.00
#
_symmetry.space_group_name_H-M   'P 1'
#
loop_
_entity.id
_entity.type
_entity.pdbx_description
1 polymer ?
#
loop_
_entity_poly.entity_id
_entity_poly.type
_entity_poly.pdbx_seq_one_letter_code
_entity_poly.pdbx_strand_id
1 'polypeptide(L)'
;MKQVYDYKQFQKELFAKKVRIGKDETFTPVDYITDEKLKELKEQGTTNLEPYVPIPDEIRKHNAFVQKTHDELMDKYPDDEFLKSLDKEENLEIYFSYAWYERYGVKKLVFASANRESQ
;
A
#
# COMPACT_ATOMS: atom_id res chain seq x y z
N MET A 1 11.08 15.75 1.85
CA MET A 1 10.73 14.68 0.90
C MET A 1 9.37 15.00 0.34
N LYS A 2 9.11 14.72 -0.94
CA LYS A 2 7.80 14.99 -1.55
C LYS A 2 6.80 13.91 -1.08
N GLN A 3 5.61 14.32 -0.65
CA GLN A 3 4.52 13.39 -0.40
C GLN A 3 3.86 13.00 -1.75
N VAL A 4 3.61 11.69 -1.93
CA VAL A 4 3.04 11.08 -3.14
C VAL A 4 1.52 11.03 -3.06
N TYR A 5 0.96 10.74 -1.87
CA TYR A 5 -0.47 10.80 -1.58
C TYR A 5 -0.69 11.14 -0.10
N ASP A 6 -1.85 11.71 0.25
CA ASP A 6 -2.18 11.98 1.65
C ASP A 6 -2.50 10.68 2.39
N TYR A 7 -1.57 10.25 3.24
CA TYR A 7 -1.68 9.00 3.99
C TYR A 7 -2.84 9.00 4.98
N LYS A 8 -3.08 10.12 5.66
CA LYS A 8 -4.12 10.23 6.70
C LYS A 8 -5.49 10.25 6.07
N GLN A 9 -5.64 10.97 4.96
CA GLN A 9 -6.88 10.95 4.18
C GLN A 9 -7.13 9.56 3.60
N PHE A 10 -6.12 8.90 3.04
CA PHE A 10 -6.24 7.52 2.56
C PHE A 10 -6.67 6.55 3.67
N GLN A 11 -6.02 6.61 4.84
CA GLN A 11 -6.39 5.77 5.98
C GLN A 11 -7.84 6.02 6.39
N LYS A 12 -8.26 7.27 6.53
CA LYS A 12 -9.64 7.63 6.87
C LYS A 12 -10.66 7.06 5.87
N GLU A 13 -10.40 7.21 4.57
CA GLU A 13 -11.25 6.66 3.52
C GLU A 13 -11.28 5.14 3.54
N LEU A 14 -10.14 4.50 3.78
CA LEU A 14 -10.06 3.06 3.91
C LEU A 14 -10.86 2.59 5.13
N PHE A 15 -10.66 3.16 6.32
CA PHE A 15 -11.41 2.82 7.53
C PHE A 15 -12.93 2.99 7.34
N ALA A 16 -13.37 4.02 6.63
CA ALA A 16 -14.79 4.24 6.34
C ALA A 16 -15.44 3.13 5.48
N LYS A 17 -14.63 2.31 4.79
CA LYS A 17 -15.12 1.20 3.96
C LYS A 17 -15.14 -0.14 4.70
N LYS A 18 -14.75 -0.19 5.98
CA LYS A 18 -14.87 -1.41 6.77
C LYS A 18 -16.34 -1.78 6.96
N VAL A 19 -16.63 -3.07 6.81
CA VAL A 19 -17.94 -3.66 7.11
C VAL A 19 -17.98 -4.29 8.49
N ARG A 20 -16.82 -4.58 9.10
CA ARG A 20 -16.67 -5.01 10.49
C ARG A 20 -15.95 -3.95 11.31
N ILE A 21 -16.53 -3.60 12.46
CA ILE A 21 -16.05 -2.55 13.35
C ILE A 21 -16.21 -2.96 14.82
N GLY A 22 -15.35 -2.45 15.69
CA GLY A 22 -15.47 -2.67 17.13
C GLY A 22 -15.18 -4.13 17.51
N LYS A 23 -16.12 -4.81 18.15
CA LYS A 23 -15.91 -6.18 18.66
C LYS A 23 -15.76 -7.24 17.55
N ASP A 24 -16.23 -6.93 16.34
CA ASP A 24 -16.22 -7.85 15.20
C ASP A 24 -15.03 -7.58 14.25
N GLU A 25 -14.21 -6.56 14.56
CA GLU A 25 -13.03 -6.18 13.80
C GLU A 25 -11.87 -7.16 14.05
N THR A 26 -11.17 -7.52 12.98
CA THR A 26 -10.10 -8.53 13.01
C THR A 26 -8.73 -7.96 12.64
N PHE A 27 -8.67 -6.71 12.17
CA PHE A 27 -7.49 -6.06 11.60
C PHE A 27 -6.91 -6.84 10.40
N THR A 28 -7.79 -7.50 9.63
CA THR A 28 -7.42 -8.28 8.44
C THR A 28 -8.24 -7.85 7.24
N PRO A 29 -7.88 -8.28 6.00
CA PRO A 29 -8.70 -8.02 4.81
C PRO A 29 -10.17 -8.42 4.94
N VAL A 30 -10.49 -9.38 5.82
CA VAL A 30 -11.86 -9.78 6.12
C VAL A 30 -12.71 -8.57 6.50
N ASP A 31 -12.18 -7.59 7.24
CA ASP A 31 -12.94 -6.42 7.72
C ASP A 31 -13.57 -5.57 6.60
N TYR A 32 -13.19 -5.79 5.34
CA TYR A 32 -13.69 -5.10 4.15
C TYR A 32 -14.65 -5.95 3.30
N ILE A 33 -14.93 -7.19 3.70
CA ILE A 33 -15.65 -8.18 2.90
C ILE A 33 -16.90 -8.62 3.65
N THR A 34 -18.08 -8.49 3.05
CA THR A 34 -19.34 -8.94 3.66
C THR A 34 -19.32 -10.45 3.95
N ASP A 35 -20.12 -10.93 4.91
CA ASP A 35 -20.19 -12.36 5.24
C ASP A 35 -20.63 -13.20 4.03
N GLU A 36 -21.58 -12.71 3.26
CA GLU A 36 -22.04 -13.33 2.01
C GLU A 36 -20.88 -13.49 1.03
N LYS A 37 -20.12 -12.41 0.79
CA LYS A 37 -19.00 -12.46 -0.13
C LYS A 37 -17.88 -13.36 0.39
N LEU A 38 -17.60 -13.33 1.69
CA LEU A 38 -16.60 -14.19 2.31
C LEU A 38 -16.96 -15.67 2.17
N LYS A 39 -18.25 -16.02 2.28
CA LYS A 39 -18.73 -17.39 2.05
C LYS A 39 -18.49 -17.83 0.61
N GLU A 40 -18.85 -17.01 -0.37
CA GLU A 40 -18.59 -17.29 -1.79
C GLU A 40 -17.09 -17.53 -2.05
N LEU A 41 -16.22 -16.66 -1.51
CA LEU A 41 -14.77 -16.77 -1.69
C LEU A 41 -14.22 -18.07 -1.09
N LYS A 42 -14.75 -18.49 0.07
CA LYS A 42 -14.39 -19.78 0.68
C LYS A 42 -14.84 -20.97 -0.16
N GLU A 43 -16.06 -20.93 -0.71
CA GLU A 43 -16.57 -21.98 -1.61
C GLU A 43 -15.76 -22.08 -2.92
N GLN A 44 -15.21 -20.96 -3.38
CA GLN A 44 -14.29 -20.89 -4.53
C GLN A 44 -12.85 -21.30 -4.19
N GLY A 45 -12.55 -21.62 -2.93
CA GLY A 45 -11.19 -21.96 -2.49
C GLY A 45 -10.21 -20.78 -2.46
N THR A 46 -10.73 -19.54 -2.40
CA THR A 46 -9.90 -18.34 -2.31
C THR A 46 -9.25 -18.24 -0.92
N THR A 47 -7.93 -18.27 -0.88
CA THR A 47 -7.14 -18.16 0.36
C THR A 47 -6.54 -16.76 0.56
N ASN A 48 -6.28 -16.03 -0.53
CA ASN A 48 -5.73 -14.68 -0.48
C ASN A 48 -6.85 -13.64 -0.58
N LEU A 49 -7.07 -12.91 0.52
CA LEU A 49 -8.11 -11.88 0.61
C LEU A 49 -7.58 -10.46 0.39
N GLU A 50 -6.26 -10.26 0.28
CA GLU A 50 -5.64 -8.95 0.03
C GLU A 50 -6.19 -8.18 -1.18
N PRO A 51 -6.53 -8.82 -2.31
CA PRO A 51 -7.11 -8.13 -3.46
C PRO A 51 -8.47 -7.47 -3.17
N TYR A 52 -9.19 -7.94 -2.16
CA TYR A 52 -10.54 -7.45 -1.84
C TYR A 52 -10.54 -6.25 -0.89
N VAL A 53 -9.39 -5.86 -0.35
CA VAL A 53 -9.25 -4.59 0.36
C VAL A 53 -9.49 -3.44 -0.63
N PRO A 54 -10.30 -2.42 -0.35
CA PRO A 54 -10.65 -1.39 -1.32
C PRO A 54 -9.59 -0.28 -1.44
N ILE A 55 -8.33 -0.69 -1.63
CA ILE A 55 -7.18 0.17 -1.89
C ILE A 55 -7.14 0.51 -3.39
N PRO A 56 -7.09 1.80 -3.77
CA PRO A 56 -6.91 2.22 -5.16
C PRO A 56 -5.68 1.60 -5.82
N ASP A 57 -5.81 1.22 -7.10
CA ASP A 57 -4.74 0.56 -7.87
C ASP A 57 -3.43 1.35 -7.90
N GLU A 58 -3.50 2.67 -7.96
CA GLU A 58 -2.32 3.54 -7.97
C GLU A 58 -1.54 3.45 -6.65
N ILE A 59 -2.26 3.36 -5.53
CA ILE A 59 -1.67 3.16 -4.19
C ILE A 59 -1.10 1.75 -4.07
N ARG A 60 -1.80 0.71 -4.56
CA ARG A 60 -1.27 -0.66 -4.57
C ARG A 60 0.05 -0.75 -5.35
N LYS A 61 0.08 -0.18 -6.56
CA LYS A 61 1.30 -0.10 -7.39
C LYS A 61 2.39 0.69 -6.70
N HIS A 62 2.03 1.75 -5.97
CA HIS A 62 3.00 2.51 -5.20
C HIS A 62 3.60 1.68 -4.06
N ASN A 63 2.77 1.00 -3.27
CA ASN A 63 3.18 0.19 -2.13
C ASN A 63 4.11 -0.93 -2.57
N ALA A 64 3.77 -1.64 -3.65
CA ALA A 64 4.62 -2.68 -4.22
C ALA A 64 5.98 -2.11 -4.69
N PHE A 65 5.97 -0.91 -5.28
CA PHE A 65 7.20 -0.24 -5.70
C PHE A 65 8.09 0.15 -4.50
N VAL A 66 7.53 0.76 -3.45
CA VAL A 66 8.33 1.20 -2.29
C VAL A 66 8.86 0.01 -1.50
N GLN A 67 8.08 -1.07 -1.37
CA GLN A 67 8.53 -2.28 -0.70
C GLN A 67 9.74 -2.88 -1.41
N LYS A 68 9.60 -3.14 -2.72
CA LYS A 68 10.72 -3.66 -3.52
C LYS A 68 11.94 -2.74 -3.47
N THR A 69 11.73 -1.43 -3.56
CA THR A 69 12.82 -0.46 -3.51
C THR A 69 13.52 -0.45 -2.15
N HIS A 70 12.77 -0.62 -1.08
CA HIS A 70 13.32 -0.70 0.28
C HIS A 70 14.14 -1.96 0.47
N ASP A 71 13.63 -3.12 0.06
CA ASP A 71 14.38 -4.39 0.10
C ASP A 71 15.72 -4.27 -0.65
N GLU A 72 15.68 -3.77 -1.90
CA GLU A 72 16.89 -3.57 -2.72
C GLU A 72 17.90 -2.57 -2.11
N LEU A 73 17.41 -1.53 -1.46
CA LEU A 73 18.28 -0.53 -0.82
C LEU A 73 18.83 -1.00 0.52
N MET A 74 18.07 -1.79 1.29
CA MET A 74 18.54 -2.43 2.51
C MET A 74 19.64 -3.46 2.23
N ASP A 75 19.53 -4.21 1.13
CA ASP A 75 20.60 -5.10 0.69
C ASP A 75 21.89 -4.34 0.32
N LYS A 76 21.74 -3.15 -0.30
CA LYS A 76 22.87 -2.33 -0.75
C LYS A 76 23.50 -1.49 0.36
N TYR A 77 22.69 -1.02 1.30
CA TYR A 77 23.05 -0.12 2.39
C TYR A 77 22.52 -0.66 3.73
N PRO A 78 23.01 -1.83 4.18
CA PRO A 78 22.45 -2.52 5.34
C PRO A 78 22.61 -1.75 6.66
N ASP A 79 23.54 -0.79 6.71
CA ASP A 79 23.80 0.06 7.88
C ASP A 79 23.15 1.45 7.81
N ASP A 80 22.34 1.72 6.78
CA ASP A 80 21.66 3.01 6.66
C ASP A 80 20.54 3.15 7.72
N GLU A 81 20.80 4.01 8.70
CA GLU A 81 19.88 4.28 9.82
C GLU A 81 18.54 4.86 9.36
N PHE A 82 18.50 5.60 8.24
CA PHE A 82 17.24 6.10 7.71
C PHE A 82 16.42 4.96 7.12
N LEU A 83 17.01 4.08 6.30
CA LEU A 83 16.29 2.91 5.74
C LEU A 83 15.76 1.99 6.84
N LYS A 84 16.57 1.69 7.86
CA LYS A 84 16.16 0.92 9.05
C LYS A 84 15.03 1.60 9.81
N SER A 85 15.04 2.93 9.88
CA SER A 85 13.99 3.66 10.59
C SER A 85 12.62 3.55 9.91
N LEU A 86 12.57 3.30 8.60
CA LEU A 86 11.32 3.19 7.86
C LEU A 86 10.48 1.96 8.26
N ASP A 87 11.09 0.92 8.81
CA ASP A 87 10.40 -0.28 9.30
C ASP A 87 9.66 -0.06 10.63
N LYS A 88 9.87 1.11 11.27
CA LYS A 88 9.22 1.45 12.53
C LYS A 88 7.79 1.94 12.28
N GLU A 89 6.89 1.59 13.19
CA GLU A 89 5.46 1.92 13.10
C GLU A 89 5.22 3.43 12.94
N GLU A 90 5.97 4.26 13.67
CA GLU A 90 5.87 5.72 13.59
C GLU A 90 6.24 6.29 12.21
N ASN A 91 6.96 5.53 11.38
CA ASN A 91 7.44 5.95 10.06
C ASN A 91 6.67 5.31 8.91
N LEU A 92 5.61 4.53 9.16
CA LEU A 92 4.81 3.92 8.08
C LEU A 92 4.20 4.97 7.14
N GLU A 93 3.83 6.15 7.65
CA GLU A 93 3.39 7.27 6.82
C GLU A 93 4.50 7.69 5.84
N ILE A 94 5.74 7.81 6.31
CA ILE A 94 6.90 8.15 5.46
C ILE A 94 7.14 7.03 4.46
N TYR A 95 7.20 5.79 4.93
CA TYR A 95 7.50 4.62 4.12
C TYR A 95 6.56 4.47 2.92
N PHE A 96 5.25 4.55 3.17
CA PHE A 96 4.25 4.32 2.12
C PHE A 96 3.93 5.55 1.29
N SER A 97 3.96 6.75 1.88
CA SER A 97 3.38 7.94 1.22
C SER A 97 4.37 9.01 0.78
N TYR A 98 5.67 8.86 1.06
CA TYR A 98 6.69 9.83 0.63
C TYR A 98 7.65 9.25 -0.39
N ALA A 99 8.19 10.13 -1.25
CA ALA A 99 9.22 9.82 -2.23
C ALA A 99 10.62 9.72 -1.60
N TRP A 100 10.76 8.98 -0.50
CA TRP A 100 12.02 8.87 0.25
C TRP A 100 13.14 8.21 -0.58
N TYR A 101 12.76 7.30 -1.48
CA TYR A 101 13.65 6.60 -2.40
C TYR A 101 14.41 7.53 -3.37
N GLU A 102 13.92 8.76 -3.60
CA GLU A 102 14.63 9.77 -4.41
C GLU A 102 15.96 10.17 -3.79
N ARG A 103 16.12 10.06 -2.46
CA ARG A 103 17.38 10.30 -1.75
C ARG A 103 18.50 9.35 -2.20
N TYR A 104 18.12 8.17 -2.70
CA TYR A 104 19.03 7.14 -3.19
C TYR A 104 19.16 7.14 -4.72
N GLY A 105 18.65 8.18 -5.38
CA GLY A 105 18.68 8.31 -6.84
C GLY A 105 17.65 7.45 -7.57
N VAL A 106 16.73 6.80 -6.87
CA VAL A 106 15.66 6.00 -7.48
C VAL A 106 14.54 6.93 -7.92
N LYS A 107 14.05 6.77 -9.16
CA LYS A 107 12.89 7.51 -9.69
C LYS A 107 11.76 6.53 -9.95
N LYS A 108 10.58 6.81 -9.38
CA LYS A 108 9.36 6.10 -9.76
C LYS A 108 8.96 6.56 -11.15
N LEU A 109 9.09 5.68 -12.14
CA LEU A 109 8.55 5.95 -13.48
C LEU A 109 7.03 6.00 -13.35
N VAL A 110 6.47 7.21 -13.38
CA VAL A 110 5.03 7.37 -13.60
C VAL A 110 4.82 6.97 -15.05
N PHE A 111 4.30 5.77 -15.28
CA PHE A 111 3.68 5.45 -16.55
C PHE A 111 2.47 6.37 -16.65
N ALA A 112 2.68 7.57 -17.19
CA ALA A 112 1.59 8.30 -17.80
C ALA A 112 0.96 7.31 -18.77
N SER A 113 -0.32 7.01 -18.56
CA SER A 113 -1.14 6.41 -19.60
C SER A 113 -0.84 7.19 -20.87
N ALA A 114 -0.20 6.51 -21.82
CA ALA A 114 0.08 7.07 -23.12
C ALA A 114 -1.28 7.33 -23.77
N ASN A 115 -1.82 8.53 -23.60
CA ASN A 115 -2.71 9.12 -24.59
C ASN A 115 -1.86 9.34 -25.84
N ARG A 116 -1.68 8.26 -26.61
CA ARG A 116 -1.54 8.36 -28.05
C ARG A 116 -2.89 8.82 -28.58
N GLU A 117 -3.15 10.12 -28.48
CA GLU A 117 -4.05 10.74 -29.44
C GLU A 117 -3.17 11.20 -30.60
N SER A 118 -3.24 10.41 -31.65
CA SER A 118 -2.80 10.76 -32.98
C SER A 118 -3.45 12.07 -33.40
N GLN A 119 -2.65 13.09 -33.69
CA GLN A 119 -2.94 14.10 -34.72
C GLN A 119 -1.65 14.44 -35.45
#